data_AF-A0A813LBW4-F1
#
_entry.id   AF-A0A813LBW4-F1
#
_cell.length_a   1.000
_cell.length_b   1.000
_cell.length_c   1.000
_cell.angle_alpha   90.00
_cell.angle_beta   90.00
_cell.angle_gamma   90.00
#
_symmetry.space_group_name_H-M   'P 1'
#
loop_
_entity.id
_entity.type
_entity.pdbx_description
1 polymer ?
#
loop_
_entity_poly.entity_id
_entity_poly.type
_entity_poly.pdbx_seq_one_letter_code
_entity_poly.pdbx_strand_id
1 'polypeptide(L)'
;MSDDSSDMSEQEPEDTHVAVFIGATLPDKTLSITQSLEEEFTPEVAAEGSRRRGHGRTGVRGIIKQKGTSYNVCQLIGIFGLTSKVVPDLATALDHLAIITVIKQQAQQLVLEGGNFEDCMRRALVETESEVGVEAMEDLGLRFFLTLSKSYWIGSRFHLDTPRITCLETALAYRRKFAELQQALSHRGVVSRGLLNRHSIADLEDNWHRFSALYIEACCGLGKAANCDASSPKSREAVAKRLAALVEANSGSREKQLRAWNCRHMLQEDRLQRQGARMERHALLRDARTELAELVEVNSARRETHLRAWNCRHMLHEERLQRQGARMERRALLRDARTERHALLRDRRAMSREDRDEARRRKLPSELVKNLVRRWERMQSRLQCQRRRQETAVLQQELAKQRAAARVEFAQQRAAAKVELRRCRVEREERWRWMNRRELTMADLLGQRAL
;
A
#
# COMPACT_ATOMS: atom_id res chain seq x y z
N MET A 1 -37.57 -38.94 1.15
CA MET A 1 -39.00 -38.57 1.11
C MET A 1 -39.57 -38.86 2.48
N SER A 2 -39.84 -37.79 3.21
CA SER A 2 -40.83 -37.61 4.26
C SER A 2 -40.51 -36.27 4.91
N ASP A 3 -41.35 -35.30 4.60
CA ASP A 3 -41.54 -34.04 5.32
C ASP A 3 -41.82 -34.34 6.81
N ASP A 4 -41.44 -33.46 7.73
CA ASP A 4 -42.30 -32.37 8.19
C ASP A 4 -41.85 -31.78 9.54
N SER A 5 -42.21 -30.50 9.73
CA SER A 5 -42.42 -29.78 10.99
C SER A 5 -41.23 -29.34 11.87
N SER A 6 -40.96 -28.03 11.75
CA SER A 6 -41.01 -27.00 12.80
C SER A 6 -40.61 -27.34 14.24
N ASP A 7 -39.62 -26.59 14.76
CA ASP A 7 -39.91 -25.73 15.92
C ASP A 7 -38.96 -24.52 15.97
N MET A 8 -39.55 -23.38 16.30
CA MET A 8 -38.94 -22.05 16.41
C MET A 8 -38.75 -21.75 17.89
N SER A 9 -37.50 -21.63 18.35
CA SER A 9 -37.21 -21.00 19.64
C SER A 9 -36.20 -19.87 19.43
N GLU A 10 -36.74 -18.67 19.60
CA GLU A 10 -36.07 -17.39 19.75
C GLU A 10 -34.97 -17.47 20.82
N GLN A 11 -33.79 -16.95 20.48
CA GLN A 11 -32.80 -16.54 21.48
C GLN A 11 -32.11 -15.28 20.95
N GLU A 12 -32.58 -14.14 21.46
CA GLU A 12 -31.89 -12.85 21.31
C GLU A 12 -30.60 -12.83 22.15
N PRO A 13 -29.58 -12.06 21.72
CA PRO A 13 -28.30 -11.95 22.41
C PRO A 13 -28.28 -10.77 23.38
N GLU A 14 -27.97 -11.03 24.65
CA GLU A 14 -27.58 -10.00 25.62
C GLU A 14 -26.05 -10.03 25.86
N ASP A 15 -25.53 -8.84 26.20
CA ASP A 15 -24.21 -8.52 26.75
C ASP A 15 -23.08 -8.11 25.79
N THR A 16 -23.21 -6.86 25.34
CA THR A 16 -22.09 -6.00 24.93
C THR A 16 -21.54 -5.27 26.16
N HIS A 17 -20.36 -5.67 26.65
CA HIS A 17 -19.63 -4.92 27.67
C HIS A 17 -19.12 -3.58 27.12
N VAL A 18 -19.67 -2.50 27.65
CA VAL A 18 -19.18 -1.12 27.50
C VAL A 18 -18.01 -0.94 28.48
N ALA A 19 -16.78 -0.84 27.96
CA ALA A 19 -15.63 -0.36 28.72
C ALA A 19 -15.50 1.16 28.51
N VAL A 20 -15.91 1.91 29.53
CA VAL A 20 -15.66 3.35 29.68
C VAL A 20 -14.19 3.55 30.03
N PHE A 21 -13.43 4.20 29.15
CA PHE A 21 -12.11 4.75 29.52
C PHE A 21 -12.17 6.28 29.57
N ILE A 22 -11.95 6.77 30.77
CA ILE A 22 -11.93 8.17 31.18
C ILE A 22 -10.69 8.84 30.62
N GLY A 23 -10.88 10.04 30.06
CA GLY A 23 -9.83 10.87 29.50
C GLY A 23 -8.82 11.34 30.55
N ALA A 24 -7.56 11.36 30.15
CA ALA A 24 -6.51 12.12 30.79
C ALA A 24 -5.87 13.05 29.75
N THR A 25 -5.93 14.33 30.09
CA THR A 25 -5.34 15.50 29.43
C THR A 25 -3.84 15.36 29.22
N LEU A 26 -3.35 15.69 28.01
CA LEU A 26 -1.94 15.99 27.75
C LEU A 26 -1.81 17.46 27.33
N PRO A 27 -0.86 18.21 27.92
CA PRO A 27 -0.61 19.59 27.55
C PRO A 27 0.38 19.71 26.40
N ASP A 28 0.14 20.79 25.66
CA ASP A 28 1.07 21.52 24.82
C ASP A 28 2.49 21.62 25.39
N LYS A 29 3.49 21.41 24.53
CA LYS A 29 4.82 22.04 24.63
C LYS A 29 5.59 21.83 23.33
N THR A 30 5.47 22.81 22.45
CA THR A 30 6.56 23.28 21.59
C THR A 30 7.81 23.53 22.43
N LEU A 31 8.93 22.89 22.09
CA LEU A 31 10.28 23.45 22.22
C LEU A 31 11.22 22.67 21.32
N SER A 32 11.80 23.40 20.37
CA SER A 32 12.93 23.03 19.53
C SER A 32 14.18 22.79 20.40
N ILE A 33 14.74 21.58 20.35
CA ILE A 33 16.13 21.32 20.73
C ILE A 33 16.71 20.34 19.72
N THR A 34 17.45 20.88 18.75
CA THR A 34 18.51 20.16 18.06
C THR A 34 19.64 19.94 19.08
N GLN A 35 19.74 18.73 19.62
CA GLN A 35 20.92 18.29 20.34
C GLN A 35 21.54 17.12 19.59
N SER A 36 22.70 17.42 19.02
CA SER A 36 23.73 16.50 18.61
C SER A 36 24.00 15.48 19.71
N LEU A 37 23.79 14.21 19.41
CA LEU A 37 24.33 13.10 20.18
C LEU A 37 25.25 12.34 19.23
N GLU A 38 26.53 12.61 19.42
CA GLU A 38 27.64 11.78 18.98
C GLU A 38 27.49 10.42 19.67
N GLU A 39 27.00 9.42 18.93
CA GLU A 39 27.22 8.02 19.31
C GLU A 39 28.63 7.64 18.86
N GLU A 40 29.58 7.73 19.80
CA GLU A 40 30.82 6.97 19.79
C GLU A 40 30.47 5.47 19.76
N PHE A 41 30.33 4.93 18.55
CA PHE A 41 30.20 3.50 18.34
C PHE A 41 31.57 2.91 18.01
N THR A 42 32.23 2.38 19.03
CA THR A 42 33.43 1.55 18.90
C THR A 42 33.10 0.32 18.06
N PRO A 43 33.78 0.06 16.92
CA PRO A 43 33.61 -1.19 16.21
C PRO A 43 34.36 -2.29 16.95
N GLU A 44 33.58 -3.02 17.74
CA GLU A 44 33.90 -4.27 18.41
C GLU A 44 34.65 -5.25 17.50
N VAL A 45 35.64 -5.87 18.11
CA VAL A 45 36.62 -6.81 17.58
C VAL A 45 35.93 -8.00 16.92
N ALA A 46 35.88 -8.01 15.58
CA ALA A 46 35.53 -9.20 14.80
C ALA A 46 36.71 -10.19 14.76
N ALA A 47 37.03 -10.77 15.92
CA ALA A 47 38.00 -11.84 16.08
C ALA A 47 37.33 -13.10 16.61
N GLU A 48 36.38 -13.71 15.90
CA GLU A 48 36.04 -15.11 16.17
C GLU A 48 35.20 -15.80 15.09
N GLY A 49 35.50 -17.09 14.85
CA GLY A 49 34.48 -18.03 14.39
C GLY A 49 34.60 -18.66 12.99
N SER A 50 35.80 -18.89 12.44
CA SER A 50 35.95 -19.85 11.33
C SER A 50 36.40 -21.22 11.86
N ARG A 51 35.52 -21.89 12.62
CA ARG A 51 35.70 -23.29 13.03
C ARG A 51 35.49 -24.20 11.82
N ARG A 52 36.54 -24.38 11.00
CA ARG A 52 36.59 -25.45 10.00
C ARG A 52 36.78 -26.78 10.75
N ARG A 53 35.79 -27.67 10.68
CA ARG A 53 35.92 -29.09 11.05
C ARG A 53 36.91 -29.74 10.07
N GLY A 54 38.19 -29.75 10.43
CA GLY A 54 39.26 -30.41 9.71
C GLY A 54 39.90 -31.46 10.62
N HIS A 55 40.08 -32.67 10.10
CA HIS A 55 40.61 -33.82 10.82
C HIS A 55 41.97 -33.53 11.49
N GLY A 56 42.20 -34.17 12.64
CA GLY A 56 43.29 -33.94 13.58
C GLY A 56 44.66 -33.67 12.94
N ARG A 57 45.07 -32.40 12.97
CA ARG A 57 46.48 -32.02 12.94
C ARG A 57 46.86 -31.66 14.37
N THR A 58 47.47 -32.62 15.09
CA THR A 58 48.20 -32.37 16.34
C THR A 58 49.52 -31.66 16.01
N GLY A 59 49.41 -30.41 15.54
CA GLY A 59 50.55 -29.54 15.29
C GLY A 59 50.46 -28.32 16.20
N VAL A 60 51.58 -27.92 16.81
CA VAL A 60 51.69 -26.65 17.51
C VAL A 60 51.41 -25.53 16.49
N ARG A 61 50.37 -24.74 16.75
CA ARG A 61 49.93 -23.66 15.85
C ARG A 61 51.07 -22.64 15.69
N GLY A 62 51.56 -22.48 14.46
CA GLY A 62 52.64 -21.53 14.13
C GLY A 62 53.96 -22.19 13.73
N ILE A 63 54.11 -23.50 13.89
CA ILE A 63 55.26 -24.24 13.34
C ILE A 63 54.84 -24.91 12.04
N ILE A 64 55.60 -24.64 10.99
CA ILE A 64 55.43 -25.26 9.68
C ILE A 64 56.60 -26.22 9.48
N LYS A 65 56.29 -27.51 9.44
CA LYS A 65 57.25 -28.53 9.01
C LYS A 65 57.38 -28.45 7.49
N GLN A 66 58.57 -28.14 6.98
CA GLN A 66 58.85 -28.21 5.54
C GLN A 66 59.22 -29.64 5.14
N LYS A 67 59.28 -29.93 3.83
CA LYS A 67 59.67 -31.25 3.32
C LYS A 67 61.07 -31.60 3.86
N GLY A 68 61.14 -32.51 4.84
CA GLY A 68 62.37 -32.88 5.55
C GLY A 68 62.20 -32.86 7.08
N THR A 69 63.33 -32.83 7.79
CA THR A 69 63.42 -32.58 9.24
C THR A 69 63.55 -31.10 9.58
N SER A 70 63.19 -30.19 8.66
CA SER A 70 63.32 -28.75 8.87
C SER A 70 62.00 -28.09 9.26
N TYR A 71 62.13 -27.07 10.09
CA TYR A 71 61.04 -26.31 10.69
C TYR A 71 61.22 -24.83 10.36
N ASN A 72 60.12 -24.13 10.10
CA ASN A 72 60.09 -22.68 10.14
C ASN A 72 58.88 -22.23 10.95
N VAL A 73 59.03 -21.12 11.65
CA VAL A 73 57.96 -20.52 12.43
C VAL A 73 57.27 -19.47 11.58
N CYS A 74 55.95 -19.40 11.69
CA CYS A 74 55.14 -18.42 11.00
C CYS A 74 54.01 -17.92 11.90
N GLN A 75 53.89 -16.60 12.07
CA GLN A 75 52.78 -15.96 12.77
C GLN A 75 52.16 -14.88 11.89
N LEU A 76 50.85 -14.69 12.04
CA LEU A 76 50.09 -13.64 11.35
C LEU A 76 49.51 -12.64 12.37
N ILE A 77 49.56 -11.36 12.01
CA ILE A 77 48.94 -10.22 12.67
C ILE A 77 48.08 -9.52 11.60
N GLY A 78 46.80 -9.91 11.53
CA GLY A 78 45.93 -9.52 10.41
C GLY A 78 46.46 -10.09 9.09
N ILE A 79 46.75 -9.20 8.12
CA ILE A 79 47.35 -9.57 6.82
C ILE A 79 48.89 -9.61 6.87
N PHE A 80 49.51 -9.13 7.95
CA PHE A 80 50.96 -9.03 8.08
C PHE A 80 51.52 -10.29 8.72
N GLY A 81 52.51 -10.92 8.09
CA GLY A 81 53.10 -12.18 8.52
C GLY A 81 54.57 -12.05 8.88
N LEU A 82 54.97 -12.74 9.94
CA LEU A 82 56.35 -12.92 10.39
C LEU A 82 56.74 -14.38 10.18
N THR A 83 57.92 -14.63 9.63
CA THR A 83 58.49 -15.98 9.52
C THR A 83 59.95 -15.97 9.93
N SER A 84 60.39 -17.02 10.63
CA SER A 84 61.80 -17.24 10.94
C SER A 84 62.54 -17.92 9.78
N LYS A 85 63.88 -17.96 9.88
CA LYS A 85 64.72 -18.83 9.04
C LYS A 85 64.35 -20.30 9.24
N VAL A 86 64.65 -21.10 8.24
CA VAL A 86 64.43 -22.55 8.30
C VAL A 86 65.52 -23.17 9.17
N VAL A 87 65.15 -23.94 10.20
CA VAL A 87 66.06 -24.60 11.13
C VAL A 87 65.83 -26.12 11.15
N PRO A 88 66.87 -26.95 11.28
CA PRO A 88 66.71 -28.42 11.34
C PRO A 88 66.28 -28.92 12.72
N ASP A 89 66.52 -28.13 13.77
CA ASP A 89 66.21 -28.51 15.14
C ASP A 89 64.84 -27.97 15.58
N LEU A 90 64.07 -28.81 16.27
CA LEU A 90 62.75 -28.46 16.78
C LEU A 90 62.86 -27.56 18.02
N ALA A 91 63.87 -27.75 18.88
CA ALA A 91 64.02 -26.90 20.06
C ALA A 91 64.30 -25.45 19.64
N THR A 92 65.24 -25.25 18.70
CA THR A 92 65.47 -23.92 18.10
C THR A 92 64.21 -23.34 17.46
N ALA A 93 63.39 -24.16 16.79
CA ALA A 93 62.13 -23.69 16.22
C ALA A 93 61.10 -23.28 17.28
N LEU A 94 61.10 -23.90 18.45
CA LEU A 94 60.26 -23.51 19.58
C LEU A 94 60.72 -22.18 20.18
N ASP A 95 62.03 -21.96 20.29
CA ASP A 95 62.59 -20.69 20.74
C ASP A 95 62.23 -19.55 19.76
N HIS A 96 62.38 -19.80 18.46
CA HIS A 96 61.92 -18.87 17.42
C HIS A 96 60.41 -18.57 17.53
N LEU A 97 59.59 -19.56 17.90
CA LEU A 97 58.15 -19.39 18.10
C LEU A 97 57.85 -18.53 19.32
N ALA A 98 58.56 -18.72 20.42
CA ALA A 98 58.41 -17.90 21.61
C ALA A 98 58.69 -16.42 21.27
N ILE A 99 59.84 -16.13 20.64
CA ILE A 99 60.24 -14.76 20.27
C ILE A 99 59.21 -14.11 19.33
N ILE A 100 58.82 -14.78 18.23
CA ILE A 100 57.83 -14.23 17.28
C ILE A 100 56.46 -14.03 17.96
N THR A 101 56.10 -14.87 18.93
CA THR A 101 54.85 -14.73 19.68
C THR A 101 54.88 -13.50 20.59
N VAL A 102 56.01 -13.22 21.24
CA VAL A 102 56.22 -12.00 22.05
C VAL A 102 56.06 -10.75 21.17
N ILE A 103 56.76 -10.68 20.04
CA ILE A 103 56.66 -9.55 19.08
C ILE A 103 55.19 -9.32 18.69
N LYS A 104 54.47 -10.41 18.38
CA LYS A 104 53.06 -10.34 18.00
C LYS A 104 52.19 -9.82 19.14
N GLN A 105 52.36 -10.32 20.35
CA GLN A 105 51.57 -9.92 21.51
C GLN A 105 51.80 -8.45 21.84
N GLN A 106 53.05 -8.00 21.90
CA GLN A 106 53.41 -6.60 22.12
C GLN A 106 52.81 -5.69 21.05
N ALA A 107 52.97 -6.04 19.76
CA ALA A 107 52.41 -5.23 18.68
C ALA A 107 50.87 -5.16 18.73
N GLN A 108 50.19 -6.26 19.07
CA GLN A 108 48.73 -6.28 19.21
C GLN A 108 48.27 -5.44 20.41
N GLN A 109 48.97 -5.51 21.54
CA GLN A 109 48.66 -4.71 22.71
C GLN A 109 48.81 -3.21 22.43
N LEU A 110 49.93 -2.80 21.83
CA LEU A 110 50.17 -1.40 21.48
C LEU A 110 49.12 -0.85 20.49
N VAL A 111 48.60 -1.70 19.59
CA VAL A 111 47.50 -1.32 18.68
C VAL A 111 46.18 -1.18 19.44
N LEU A 112 45.90 -2.04 20.42
CA LEU A 112 44.71 -1.93 21.28
C LEU A 112 44.73 -0.67 22.14
N GLU A 113 45.92 -0.19 22.50
CA GLU A 113 46.15 1.09 23.19
C GLU A 113 45.99 2.32 22.26
N GLY A 114 45.58 2.12 21.01
CA GLY A 114 45.28 3.19 20.05
C GLY A 114 46.45 3.59 19.14
N GLY A 115 47.57 2.86 19.20
CA GLY A 115 48.72 3.12 18.35
C GLY A 115 48.49 2.75 16.88
N ASN A 116 49.17 3.44 15.97
CA ASN A 116 49.23 3.03 14.57
C ASN A 116 50.03 1.73 14.44
N PHE A 117 49.51 0.76 13.68
CA PHE A 117 50.12 -0.55 13.49
C PHE A 117 51.59 -0.49 13.08
N GLU A 118 51.99 0.39 12.16
CA GLU A 118 53.39 0.45 11.72
C GLU A 118 54.32 0.84 12.87
N ASP A 119 53.93 1.81 13.69
CA ASP A 119 54.73 2.30 14.81
C ASP A 119 54.75 1.27 15.95
N CYS A 120 53.62 0.63 16.22
CA CYS A 120 53.51 -0.48 17.16
C CYS A 120 54.41 -1.67 16.78
N MET A 121 54.47 -2.02 15.48
CA MET A 121 55.33 -3.10 15.00
C MET A 121 56.82 -2.76 15.14
N ARG A 122 57.23 -1.53 14.80
CA ARG A 122 58.62 -1.08 14.99
C ARG A 122 59.01 -1.14 16.46
N ARG A 123 58.15 -0.60 17.32
CA ARG A 123 58.37 -0.55 18.77
C ARG A 123 58.47 -1.95 19.37
N ALA A 124 57.53 -2.84 19.05
CA ALA A 124 57.56 -4.23 19.52
C ALA A 124 58.83 -4.97 19.10
N LEU A 125 59.34 -4.74 17.88
CA LEU A 125 60.60 -5.35 17.44
C LEU A 125 61.81 -4.82 18.21
N VAL A 126 61.90 -3.50 18.42
CA VAL A 126 63.00 -2.89 19.20
C VAL A 126 62.97 -3.34 20.66
N GLU A 127 61.77 -3.37 21.28
CA GLU A 127 61.58 -3.85 22.65
C GLU A 127 61.98 -5.32 22.77
N THR A 128 61.50 -6.18 21.87
CA THR A 128 61.90 -7.60 21.87
C THR A 128 63.40 -7.79 21.61
N GLU A 129 64.01 -7.01 20.71
CA GLU A 129 65.46 -7.06 20.46
C GLU A 129 66.28 -6.69 21.70
N SER A 130 65.81 -5.70 22.47
CA SER A 130 66.44 -5.32 23.73
C SER A 130 66.30 -6.37 24.84
N GLU A 131 65.21 -7.14 24.83
CA GLU A 131 64.94 -8.19 25.82
C GLU A 131 65.70 -9.49 25.53
N VAL A 132 65.73 -9.92 24.27
CA VAL A 132 66.31 -11.22 23.86
C VAL A 132 67.77 -11.09 23.44
N GLY A 133 68.20 -9.89 23.02
CA GLY A 133 69.54 -9.60 22.51
C GLY A 133 69.64 -9.63 20.99
N VAL A 134 70.56 -8.83 20.46
CA VAL A 134 70.77 -8.63 19.00
C VAL A 134 71.14 -9.94 18.31
N GLU A 135 72.04 -10.72 18.91
CA GLU A 135 72.51 -12.00 18.34
C GLU A 135 71.35 -12.98 18.11
N ALA A 136 70.44 -13.11 19.09
CA ALA A 136 69.27 -13.97 18.98
C ALA A 136 68.28 -13.48 17.90
N MET A 137 68.14 -12.17 17.70
CA MET A 137 67.30 -11.59 16.65
C MET A 137 67.89 -11.75 15.25
N GLU A 138 69.20 -11.61 15.10
CA GLU A 138 69.90 -11.95 13.85
C GLU A 138 69.77 -13.44 13.54
N ASP A 139 69.92 -14.28 14.57
CA ASP A 139 69.74 -15.73 14.46
C ASP A 139 68.32 -16.14 14.11
N LEU A 140 67.31 -15.39 14.54
CA LEU A 140 65.92 -15.64 14.13
C LEU A 140 65.76 -15.59 12.60
N GLY A 141 66.60 -14.78 11.93
CA GLY A 141 66.56 -14.57 10.48
C GLY A 141 65.17 -14.13 10.03
N LEU A 142 64.61 -13.14 10.73
CA LEU A 142 63.23 -12.71 10.59
C LEU A 142 62.94 -12.21 9.17
N ARG A 143 61.83 -12.69 8.59
CA ARG A 143 61.33 -12.24 7.30
C ARG A 143 59.84 -11.89 7.42
N PHE A 144 59.43 -10.93 6.63
CA PHE A 144 58.08 -10.37 6.63
C PHE A 144 57.39 -10.70 5.32
N PHE A 145 56.09 -10.95 5.35
CA PHE A 145 55.28 -11.14 4.15
C PHE A 145 53.85 -10.71 4.41
N LEU A 146 53.06 -10.53 3.36
CA LEU A 146 51.64 -10.21 3.47
C LEU A 146 50.83 -11.36 2.91
N THR A 147 49.86 -11.83 3.69
CA THR A 147 48.85 -12.80 3.23
C THR A 147 47.60 -12.04 2.82
N LEU A 148 47.35 -11.99 1.53
CA LEU A 148 46.29 -11.21 0.92
C LEU A 148 45.17 -12.13 0.43
N SER A 149 43.92 -11.70 0.62
CA SER A 149 42.75 -12.43 0.12
C SER A 149 41.94 -11.56 -0.82
N LYS A 150 41.63 -12.10 -2.00
CA LYS A 150 40.72 -11.51 -2.99
C LYS A 150 39.74 -12.58 -3.44
N SER A 151 38.96 -13.08 -2.50
CA SER A 151 38.13 -14.29 -2.65
C SER A 151 37.15 -14.24 -3.83
N TYR A 152 36.66 -13.04 -4.20
CA TYR A 152 35.86 -12.85 -5.41
C TYR A 152 36.64 -13.21 -6.67
N TRP A 153 37.90 -12.77 -6.77
CA TRP A 153 38.73 -12.94 -7.97
C TRP A 153 39.40 -14.30 -8.05
N ILE A 154 40.10 -14.70 -6.99
CA ILE A 154 40.94 -15.92 -6.99
C ILE A 154 40.30 -17.10 -6.25
N GLY A 155 39.11 -16.92 -5.66
CA GLY A 155 38.40 -17.94 -4.90
C GLY A 155 38.68 -17.91 -3.39
N SER A 156 37.74 -18.40 -2.60
CA SER A 156 37.80 -18.37 -1.12
C SER A 156 38.80 -19.34 -0.48
N ARG A 157 39.37 -20.24 -1.27
CA ARG A 157 40.36 -21.24 -0.84
C ARG A 157 41.80 -20.77 -1.06
N PHE A 158 41.99 -19.70 -1.82
CA PHE A 158 43.29 -19.23 -2.23
C PHE A 158 43.65 -17.93 -1.53
N HIS A 159 44.91 -17.85 -1.13
CA HIS A 159 45.54 -16.65 -0.59
C HIS A 159 46.76 -16.35 -1.45
N LEU A 160 47.08 -15.06 -1.57
CA LEU A 160 48.28 -14.60 -2.23
C LEU A 160 49.25 -14.12 -1.16
N ASP A 161 50.38 -14.81 -1.07
CA ASP A 161 51.48 -14.34 -0.23
C ASP A 161 52.43 -13.50 -1.07
N THR A 162 52.83 -12.35 -0.54
CA THR A 162 53.96 -11.60 -1.12
C THR A 162 55.26 -12.38 -0.90
N PRO A 163 56.34 -12.08 -1.65
CA PRO A 163 57.64 -12.61 -1.31
C PRO A 163 58.02 -12.23 0.12
N ARG A 164 58.88 -13.05 0.72
CA ARG A 164 59.42 -12.82 2.06
C ARG A 164 60.50 -11.75 1.99
N ILE A 165 60.33 -10.68 2.75
CA ILE A 165 61.15 -9.47 2.77
C ILE A 165 61.94 -9.46 4.08
N THR A 166 63.25 -9.18 4.05
CA THR A 166 64.06 -9.03 5.27
C THR A 166 63.95 -7.63 5.88
N CYS A 167 63.73 -6.60 5.06
CA CYS A 167 63.54 -5.23 5.50
C CYS A 167 62.10 -4.98 6.00
N LEU A 168 61.95 -4.66 7.29
CA LEU A 168 60.67 -4.32 7.91
C LEU A 168 60.00 -3.13 7.22
N GLU A 169 60.72 -2.03 7.01
CA GLU A 169 60.16 -0.79 6.45
C GLU A 169 59.55 -1.01 5.07
N THR A 170 60.19 -1.83 4.23
CA THR A 170 59.66 -2.19 2.92
C THR A 170 58.36 -2.98 3.05
N ALA A 171 58.30 -3.93 3.99
CA ALA A 171 57.09 -4.72 4.24
C ALA A 171 55.94 -3.86 4.79
N LEU A 172 56.22 -2.93 5.71
CA LEU A 172 55.25 -1.98 6.25
C LEU A 172 54.74 -1.00 5.17
N ALA A 173 55.62 -0.54 4.27
CA ALA A 173 55.22 0.30 3.14
C ALA A 173 54.25 -0.43 2.21
N TYR A 174 54.52 -1.70 1.87
CA TYR A 174 53.57 -2.50 1.09
C TYR A 174 52.27 -2.75 1.86
N ARG A 175 52.35 -3.03 3.17
CA ARG A 175 51.17 -3.23 4.01
C ARG A 175 50.23 -2.03 3.90
N ARG A 176 50.76 -0.80 4.01
CA ARG A 176 49.97 0.43 3.90
C ARG A 176 49.25 0.52 2.55
N LYS A 177 49.99 0.35 1.45
CA LYS A 177 49.41 0.37 0.09
C LYS A 177 48.31 -0.70 -0.10
N PHE A 178 48.51 -1.92 0.43
CA PHE A 178 47.48 -2.97 0.37
C PHE A 178 46.30 -2.71 1.31
N ALA A 179 46.54 -2.12 2.48
CA ALA A 179 45.51 -1.77 3.44
C ALA A 179 44.55 -0.73 2.85
N GLU A 180 45.06 0.28 2.14
CA GLU A 180 44.23 1.27 1.42
C GLU A 180 43.30 0.58 0.40
N LEU A 181 43.83 -0.34 -0.41
CA LEU A 181 43.03 -1.10 -1.38
C LEU A 181 42.02 -2.05 -0.73
N GLN A 182 42.29 -2.52 0.49
CA GLN A 182 41.36 -3.35 1.26
C GLN A 182 40.28 -2.49 1.91
N GLN A 183 40.64 -1.33 2.45
CA GLN A 183 39.73 -0.35 3.06
C GLN A 183 38.75 0.20 2.02
N ALA A 184 39.19 0.46 0.78
CA ALA A 184 38.34 0.91 -0.31
C ALA A 184 37.12 -0.02 -0.56
N LEU A 185 37.27 -1.33 -0.29
CA LEU A 185 36.18 -2.30 -0.44
C LEU A 185 35.55 -2.73 0.90
N SER A 186 36.09 -2.28 2.02
CA SER A 186 35.62 -2.64 3.35
C SER A 186 34.71 -1.55 3.90
N HIS A 187 33.51 -1.92 4.32
CA HIS A 187 32.64 -1.00 5.05
C HIS A 187 32.76 -1.34 6.53
N ARG A 188 33.25 -0.39 7.35
CA ARG A 188 33.56 -0.55 8.78
C ARG A 188 34.67 -1.59 9.08
N GLY A 189 35.71 -1.65 8.26
CA GLY A 189 36.89 -2.50 8.52
C GLY A 189 36.68 -4.01 8.33
N VAL A 190 35.45 -4.47 8.10
CA VAL A 190 35.14 -5.89 7.85
C VAL A 190 34.90 -6.12 6.36
N VAL A 191 35.71 -7.00 5.76
CA VAL A 191 35.49 -7.50 4.39
C VAL A 191 34.21 -8.32 4.38
N SER A 192 33.11 -7.70 3.99
CA SER A 192 31.78 -8.28 4.11
C SER A 192 31.57 -9.43 3.11
N ARG A 193 30.82 -10.44 3.55
CA ARG A 193 30.23 -11.43 2.65
C ARG A 193 29.20 -10.72 1.77
N GLY A 194 29.46 -10.68 0.45
CA GLY A 194 28.58 -10.03 -0.53
C GLY A 194 29.12 -8.70 -1.05
N LEU A 195 30.36 -8.70 -1.55
CA LEU A 195 30.98 -7.52 -2.18
C LEU A 195 30.09 -6.91 -3.27
N LEU A 196 29.45 -7.74 -4.09
CA LEU A 196 28.53 -7.31 -5.15
C LEU A 196 27.31 -6.55 -4.62
N ASN A 197 26.90 -6.75 -3.36
CA ASN A 197 25.75 -6.02 -2.81
C ASN A 197 26.08 -4.56 -2.46
N ARG A 198 27.36 -4.19 -2.40
CA ARG A 198 27.83 -2.89 -1.90
C ARG A 198 28.60 -2.09 -2.93
N HIS A 199 29.27 -2.79 -3.83
CA HIS A 199 30.15 -2.20 -4.83
C HIS A 199 29.66 -2.58 -6.21
N SER A 200 29.79 -1.66 -7.16
CA SER A 200 29.53 -1.98 -8.55
C SER A 200 30.58 -2.96 -9.07
N ILE A 201 30.25 -3.65 -10.16
CA ILE A 201 31.21 -4.56 -10.81
C ILE A 201 32.45 -3.77 -11.28
N ALA A 202 32.25 -2.55 -11.78
CA ALA A 202 33.32 -1.65 -12.21
C ALA A 202 34.28 -1.30 -11.06
N ASP A 203 33.76 -1.00 -9.86
CA ASP A 203 34.59 -0.69 -8.68
C ASP A 203 35.45 -1.91 -8.27
N LEU A 204 34.86 -3.11 -8.35
CA LEU A 204 35.57 -4.35 -8.03
C LEU A 204 36.68 -4.66 -9.06
N GLU A 205 36.43 -4.37 -10.34
CA GLU A 205 37.38 -4.53 -11.43
C GLU A 205 38.55 -3.54 -11.31
N ASP A 206 38.26 -2.25 -11.12
CA ASP A 206 39.28 -1.23 -10.91
C ASP A 206 40.15 -1.54 -9.68
N ASN A 207 39.53 -1.91 -8.55
CA ASN A 207 40.26 -2.31 -7.36
C ASN A 207 41.15 -3.54 -7.61
N TRP A 208 40.68 -4.50 -8.40
CA TRP A 208 41.48 -5.67 -8.78
C TRP A 208 42.66 -5.33 -9.67
N HIS A 209 42.48 -4.44 -10.64
CA HIS A 209 43.57 -3.98 -11.49
C HIS A 209 44.66 -3.30 -10.67
N ARG A 210 44.30 -2.35 -9.79
CA ARG A 210 45.24 -1.70 -8.87
C ARG A 210 45.95 -2.70 -7.95
N PHE A 211 45.18 -3.63 -7.38
CA PHE A 211 45.73 -4.69 -6.51
C PHE A 211 46.70 -5.60 -7.26
N SER A 212 46.35 -6.07 -8.45
CA SER A 212 47.18 -6.97 -9.26
C SER A 212 48.48 -6.29 -9.70
N ALA A 213 48.41 -5.02 -10.11
CA ALA A 213 49.58 -4.22 -10.45
C ALA A 213 50.53 -4.07 -9.25
N LEU A 214 49.99 -3.73 -8.06
CA LEU A 214 50.75 -3.61 -6.83
C LEU A 214 51.34 -4.94 -6.37
N TYR A 215 50.62 -6.05 -6.51
CA TYR A 215 51.13 -7.38 -6.19
C TYR A 215 52.25 -7.82 -7.12
N ILE A 216 52.13 -7.52 -8.42
CA ILE A 216 53.19 -7.76 -9.39
C ILE A 216 54.42 -6.89 -9.06
N GLU A 217 54.23 -5.62 -8.71
CA GLU A 217 55.29 -4.73 -8.24
C GLU A 217 55.98 -5.30 -7.00
N ALA A 218 55.23 -5.70 -5.97
CA ALA A 218 55.79 -6.31 -4.77
C ALA A 218 56.57 -7.60 -5.09
N CYS A 219 56.10 -8.41 -6.05
CA CYS A 219 56.80 -9.63 -6.44
C CYS A 219 58.09 -9.38 -7.23
N CYS A 220 58.16 -8.31 -8.02
CA CYS A 220 59.27 -8.05 -8.94
C CYS A 220 60.28 -7.03 -8.40
N GLY A 221 59.82 -6.03 -7.65
CA GLY A 221 60.63 -4.91 -7.16
C GLY A 221 61.64 -5.30 -6.09
N LEU A 222 61.34 -6.36 -5.33
CA LEU A 222 62.22 -6.85 -4.25
C LEU A 222 63.54 -7.45 -4.75
N GLY A 223 63.62 -7.83 -6.03
CA GLY A 223 64.85 -8.38 -6.61
C GLY A 223 66.00 -7.37 -6.74
N LYS A 224 65.72 -6.06 -6.63
CA LYS A 224 66.76 -5.01 -6.76
C LYS A 224 67.30 -4.50 -5.43
N ALA A 225 66.52 -4.58 -4.35
CA ALA A 225 66.81 -3.88 -3.10
C ALA A 225 67.42 -4.76 -2.00
N ALA A 226 67.39 -6.08 -2.16
CA ALA A 226 67.86 -6.99 -1.11
C ALA A 226 68.61 -8.16 -1.75
N ASN A 227 69.74 -8.53 -1.14
CA ASN A 227 70.48 -9.79 -1.33
C ASN A 227 69.60 -11.01 -0.96
N CYS A 228 68.43 -11.13 -1.58
CA CYS A 228 67.50 -12.22 -1.38
C CYS A 228 68.10 -13.47 -2.03
N ASP A 229 68.25 -14.54 -1.24
CA ASP A 229 68.73 -15.85 -1.67
C ASP A 229 68.16 -16.26 -3.05
N ALA A 230 69.03 -16.18 -4.07
CA ALA A 230 69.18 -16.87 -5.37
C ALA A 230 67.98 -17.49 -6.12
N SER A 231 66.74 -17.34 -5.66
CA SER A 231 65.56 -17.75 -6.41
C SER A 231 65.31 -16.68 -7.47
N SER A 232 65.84 -16.95 -8.66
CA SER A 232 65.74 -16.14 -9.88
C SER A 232 64.57 -15.15 -9.85
N PRO A 233 64.80 -13.84 -10.06
CA PRO A 233 63.75 -12.85 -10.05
C PRO A 233 62.63 -13.35 -10.97
N LYS A 234 61.43 -13.49 -10.40
CA LYS A 234 60.29 -13.95 -11.17
C LYS A 234 60.01 -12.88 -12.22
N SER A 235 60.03 -13.27 -13.48
CA SER A 235 59.61 -12.37 -14.55
C SER A 235 58.23 -11.81 -14.22
N ARG A 236 58.04 -10.51 -14.44
CA ARG A 236 56.77 -9.81 -14.30
C ARG A 236 55.64 -10.57 -15.01
N GLU A 237 55.94 -11.10 -16.18
CA GLU A 237 55.03 -11.90 -17.00
C GLU A 237 54.65 -13.22 -16.32
N ALA A 238 55.58 -13.88 -15.64
CA ALA A 238 55.31 -15.13 -14.94
C ALA A 238 54.37 -14.91 -13.74
N VAL A 239 54.53 -13.82 -13.01
CA VAL A 239 53.63 -13.45 -11.89
C VAL A 239 52.25 -13.09 -12.43
N ALA A 240 52.18 -12.27 -13.48
CA ALA A 240 50.92 -11.90 -14.14
C ALA A 240 50.18 -13.12 -14.68
N LYS A 241 50.88 -14.04 -15.37
CA LYS A 241 50.31 -15.28 -15.90
C LYS A 241 49.76 -16.17 -14.77
N ARG A 242 50.45 -16.25 -13.63
CA ARG A 242 49.95 -16.98 -12.45
C ARG A 242 48.66 -16.36 -11.89
N LEU A 243 48.61 -15.04 -11.77
CA LEU A 243 47.39 -14.35 -11.33
C LEU A 243 46.23 -14.58 -12.30
N ALA A 244 46.47 -14.44 -13.60
CA ALA A 244 45.47 -14.70 -14.64
C ALA A 244 44.94 -16.14 -14.55
N ALA A 245 45.81 -17.12 -14.36
CA ALA A 245 45.42 -18.51 -14.19
C ALA A 245 44.52 -18.74 -12.94
N LEU A 246 44.79 -18.04 -11.82
CA LEU A 246 43.93 -18.12 -10.63
C LEU A 246 42.57 -17.47 -10.85
N VAL A 247 42.53 -16.35 -11.56
CA VAL A 247 41.29 -15.65 -11.93
C VAL A 247 40.45 -16.52 -12.86
N GLU A 248 41.09 -17.16 -13.84
CA GLU A 248 40.43 -18.06 -14.78
C GLU A 248 39.91 -19.32 -14.08
N ALA A 249 40.71 -19.95 -13.22
CA ALA A 249 40.28 -21.11 -12.43
C ALA A 249 39.03 -20.82 -11.56
N ASN A 250 38.78 -19.55 -11.23
CA ASN A 250 37.63 -19.12 -10.44
C ASN A 250 36.52 -18.45 -11.28
N SER A 251 36.61 -18.44 -12.62
CA SER A 251 35.63 -17.83 -13.53
C SER A 251 34.21 -18.37 -13.30
N GLY A 252 34.04 -19.69 -13.23
CA GLY A 252 32.74 -20.32 -13.01
C GLY A 252 32.08 -19.96 -11.66
N SER A 253 32.86 -19.74 -10.61
CA SER A 253 32.31 -19.27 -9.32
C SER A 253 31.91 -17.80 -9.38
N ARG A 254 32.69 -16.95 -10.07
CA ARG A 254 32.37 -15.54 -10.29
C ARG A 254 31.08 -15.38 -11.09
N GLU A 255 30.93 -16.13 -12.18
CA GLU A 255 29.69 -16.14 -12.97
C GLU A 255 28.49 -16.55 -12.12
N LYS A 256 28.60 -17.59 -11.29
CA LYS A 256 27.52 -17.99 -10.39
C LYS A 256 27.15 -16.89 -9.40
N GLN A 257 28.15 -16.20 -8.83
CA GLN A 257 27.93 -15.08 -7.93
C GLN A 257 27.26 -13.90 -8.64
N LEU A 258 27.71 -13.55 -9.85
CA LEU A 258 27.13 -12.51 -10.68
C LEU A 258 25.68 -12.83 -11.07
N ARG A 259 25.39 -14.05 -11.52
CA ARG A 259 24.02 -14.50 -11.81
C ARG A 259 23.13 -14.41 -10.57
N ALA A 260 23.61 -14.89 -9.42
CA ALA A 260 22.86 -14.82 -8.17
C ALA A 260 22.60 -13.37 -7.74
N TRP A 261 23.57 -12.47 -7.93
CA TRP A 261 23.41 -11.05 -7.67
C TRP A 261 22.38 -10.41 -8.61
N ASN A 262 22.49 -10.63 -9.93
CA ASN A 262 21.51 -10.17 -10.92
C ASN A 262 20.09 -10.64 -10.61
N CYS A 263 19.91 -11.93 -10.28
CA CYS A 263 18.60 -12.46 -9.90
C CYS A 263 18.03 -11.76 -8.66
N ARG A 264 18.85 -11.49 -7.64
CA ARG A 264 18.39 -10.76 -6.44
C ARG A 264 18.01 -9.32 -6.76
N HIS A 265 18.80 -8.65 -7.60
CA HIS A 265 18.52 -7.29 -8.03
C HIS A 265 17.20 -7.20 -8.80
N MET A 266 16.98 -8.07 -9.79
CA MET A 266 15.71 -8.14 -10.52
C MET A 266 14.53 -8.43 -9.57
N LEU A 267 14.67 -9.36 -8.62
CA LEU A 267 13.62 -9.63 -7.64
C LEU A 267 13.33 -8.44 -6.72
N GLN A 268 14.34 -7.64 -6.38
CA GLN A 268 14.17 -6.43 -5.58
C GLN A 268 13.46 -5.35 -6.40
N GLU A 269 13.84 -5.18 -7.66
CA GLU A 269 13.19 -4.26 -8.59
C GLU A 269 11.72 -4.64 -8.83
N ASP A 270 11.43 -5.91 -9.10
CA ASP A 270 10.07 -6.45 -9.22
C ASP A 270 9.23 -6.16 -7.95
N ARG A 271 9.83 -6.29 -6.76
CA ARG A 271 9.15 -5.97 -5.50
C ARG A 271 8.82 -4.48 -5.41
N LEU A 272 9.76 -3.61 -5.76
CA LEU A 272 9.54 -2.16 -5.77
C LEU A 272 8.46 -1.77 -6.78
N GLN A 273 8.48 -2.35 -7.99
CA GLN A 273 7.44 -2.13 -9.01
C GLN A 273 6.06 -2.59 -8.52
N ARG A 274 5.97 -3.78 -7.91
CA ARG A 274 4.71 -4.27 -7.31
C ARG A 274 4.24 -3.39 -6.16
N GLN A 275 5.15 -2.85 -5.36
CA GLN A 275 4.81 -1.91 -4.29
C GLN A 275 4.27 -0.60 -4.87
N GLY A 276 4.90 -0.05 -5.91
CA GLY A 276 4.41 1.10 -6.65
C GLY A 276 2.99 0.88 -7.18
N ALA A 277 2.76 -0.22 -7.91
CA ALA A 277 1.45 -0.57 -8.44
C ALA A 277 0.37 -0.76 -7.35
N ARG A 278 0.75 -1.31 -6.18
CA ARG A 278 -0.16 -1.39 -5.03
C ARG A 278 -0.51 -0.01 -4.48
N MET A 279 0.46 0.87 -4.36
CA MET A 279 0.24 2.24 -3.88
C MET A 279 -0.66 3.03 -4.83
N GLU A 280 -0.43 2.92 -6.15
CA GLU A 280 -1.28 3.50 -7.19
C GLU A 280 -2.71 2.95 -7.11
N ARG A 281 -2.89 1.63 -7.00
CA ARG A 281 -4.22 1.04 -6.81
C ARG A 281 -4.91 1.54 -5.55
N HIS A 282 -4.17 1.71 -4.45
CA HIS A 282 -4.71 2.28 -3.21
C HIS A 282 -5.05 3.76 -3.32
N ALA A 283 -4.36 4.52 -4.18
CA ALA A 283 -4.73 5.90 -4.50
C ALA A 283 -6.04 5.92 -5.29
N LEU A 284 -6.14 5.15 -6.38
CA LEU A 284 -7.36 5.04 -7.19
C LEU A 284 -8.58 4.59 -6.37
N LEU A 285 -8.41 3.64 -5.44
CA LEU A 285 -9.50 3.22 -4.55
C LEU A 285 -9.88 4.30 -3.53
N ARG A 286 -8.96 5.17 -3.12
CA ARG A 286 -9.27 6.31 -2.26
C ARG A 286 -10.06 7.36 -3.04
N ASP A 287 -9.64 7.66 -4.27
CA ASP A 287 -10.33 8.61 -5.15
C ASP A 287 -11.75 8.11 -5.50
N ALA A 288 -11.90 6.83 -5.82
CA ALA A 288 -13.20 6.23 -6.06
C ALA A 288 -14.11 6.25 -4.81
N ARG A 289 -13.53 6.14 -3.61
CA ARG A 289 -14.29 6.26 -2.35
C ARG A 289 -14.75 7.70 -2.10
N THR A 290 -13.92 8.69 -2.41
CA THR A 290 -14.30 10.10 -2.31
C THR A 290 -15.41 10.43 -3.30
N GLU A 291 -15.31 9.98 -4.55
CA GLU A 291 -16.38 10.14 -5.56
C GLU A 291 -17.69 9.47 -5.11
N LEU A 292 -17.61 8.25 -4.55
CA LEU A 292 -18.79 7.56 -4.04
C LEU A 292 -19.42 8.31 -2.85
N ALA A 293 -18.60 8.86 -1.95
CA ALA A 293 -19.08 9.66 -0.82
C ALA A 293 -19.82 10.91 -1.31
N GLU A 294 -19.27 11.65 -2.28
CA GLU A 294 -19.93 12.80 -2.91
C GLU A 294 -21.27 12.41 -3.55
N LEU A 295 -21.31 11.28 -4.27
CA LEU A 295 -22.56 10.78 -4.85
C LEU A 295 -23.60 10.40 -3.79
N VAL A 296 -23.17 9.86 -2.66
CA VAL A 296 -24.06 9.54 -1.52
C VAL A 296 -24.61 10.82 -0.91
N GLU A 297 -23.80 11.86 -0.72
CA GLU A 297 -24.25 13.17 -0.23
C GLU A 297 -25.24 13.86 -1.18
N VAL A 298 -24.97 13.84 -2.48
CA VAL A 298 -25.90 14.38 -3.49
C VAL A 298 -27.24 13.61 -3.46
N ASN A 299 -27.19 12.29 -3.31
CA ASN A 299 -28.40 11.47 -3.22
C ASN A 299 -29.14 11.63 -1.90
N SER A 300 -28.46 11.82 -0.77
CA SER A 300 -29.10 12.07 0.53
C SER A 300 -29.86 13.39 0.49
N ALA A 301 -29.26 14.46 -0.06
CA ALA A 301 -29.93 15.75 -0.26
C ALA A 301 -31.18 15.62 -1.17
N ARG A 302 -31.10 14.81 -2.23
CA ARG A 302 -32.26 14.51 -3.10
C ARG A 302 -33.35 13.73 -2.34
N ARG A 303 -32.99 12.77 -1.50
CA ARG A 303 -33.94 12.03 -0.66
C ARG A 303 -34.60 12.94 0.37
N GLU A 304 -33.85 13.80 1.04
CA GLU A 304 -34.41 14.78 1.97
C GLU A 304 -35.40 15.73 1.30
N THR A 305 -35.05 16.29 0.14
CA THR A 305 -35.96 17.18 -0.60
C THR A 305 -37.22 16.44 -1.04
N HIS A 306 -37.10 15.18 -1.46
CA HIS A 306 -38.25 14.33 -1.76
C HIS A 306 -39.13 14.06 -0.53
N LEU A 307 -38.54 13.71 0.62
CA LEU A 307 -39.26 13.48 1.88
C LEU A 307 -39.98 14.75 2.36
N ARG A 308 -39.32 15.92 2.30
CA ARG A 308 -39.96 17.21 2.60
C ARG A 308 -41.17 17.46 1.69
N ALA A 309 -41.02 17.25 0.39
CA ALA A 309 -42.11 17.42 -0.57
C ALA A 309 -43.25 16.40 -0.38
N TRP A 310 -42.94 15.17 0.05
CA TRP A 310 -43.93 14.16 0.39
C TRP A 310 -44.67 14.52 1.67
N ASN A 311 -43.97 14.89 2.74
CA ASN A 311 -44.55 15.36 4.00
C ASN A 311 -45.47 16.56 3.80
N CYS A 312 -45.05 17.58 3.02
CA CYS A 312 -45.92 18.73 2.71
C CYS A 312 -47.20 18.30 1.99
N ARG A 313 -47.11 17.36 1.04
CA ARG A 313 -48.29 16.83 0.34
C ARG A 313 -49.21 16.05 1.27
N HIS A 314 -48.64 15.27 2.18
CA HIS A 314 -49.39 14.53 3.19
C HIS A 314 -50.13 15.48 4.14
N MET A 315 -49.44 16.47 4.72
CA MET A 315 -50.04 17.48 5.60
C MET A 315 -51.16 18.26 4.90
N LEU A 316 -50.95 18.66 3.64
CA LEU A 316 -52.00 19.33 2.85
C LEU A 316 -53.20 18.40 2.57
N HIS A 317 -52.98 17.09 2.45
CA HIS A 317 -54.05 16.12 2.28
C HIS A 317 -54.85 15.93 3.58
N GLU A 318 -54.17 15.75 4.70
CA GLU A 318 -54.79 15.68 6.03
C GLU A 318 -55.58 16.94 6.36
N GLU A 319 -55.02 18.13 6.10
CA GLU A 319 -55.72 19.40 6.31
C GLU A 319 -56.99 19.48 5.45
N ARG A 320 -56.96 18.95 4.20
CA ARG A 320 -58.16 18.85 3.37
C ARG A 320 -59.19 17.90 3.97
N LEU A 321 -58.76 16.74 4.49
CA LEU A 321 -59.66 15.78 5.14
C LEU A 321 -60.29 16.38 6.40
N GLN A 322 -59.50 17.07 7.24
CA GLN A 322 -60.01 17.79 8.42
C GLN A 322 -61.01 18.88 8.03
N ARG A 323 -60.69 19.70 7.02
CA ARG A 323 -61.61 20.72 6.49
C ARG A 323 -62.90 20.08 5.92
N GLN A 324 -62.81 18.90 5.31
CA GLN A 324 -63.99 18.17 4.84
C GLN A 324 -64.81 17.63 6.02
N GLY A 325 -64.17 17.05 7.03
CA GLY A 325 -64.79 16.62 8.29
C GLY A 325 -65.55 17.75 8.96
N ALA A 326 -64.89 18.89 9.20
CA ALA A 326 -65.51 20.08 9.78
C ALA A 326 -66.68 20.63 8.94
N ARG A 327 -66.58 20.57 7.60
CA ARG A 327 -67.70 20.92 6.71
C ARG A 327 -68.88 19.95 6.86
N MET A 328 -68.60 18.66 7.03
CA MET A 328 -69.62 17.63 7.23
C MET A 328 -70.29 17.75 8.60
N GLU A 329 -69.52 17.97 9.67
CA GLU A 329 -70.02 18.26 11.01
C GLU A 329 -70.88 19.52 11.02
N ARG A 330 -70.39 20.62 10.43
CA ARG A 330 -71.17 21.87 10.31
C ARG A 330 -72.48 21.64 9.53
N ARG A 331 -72.45 20.80 8.50
CA ARG A 331 -73.67 20.42 7.76
C ARG A 331 -74.61 19.56 8.61
N ALA A 332 -74.09 18.67 9.46
CA ALA A 332 -74.88 17.87 10.39
C ALA A 332 -75.55 18.77 11.43
N LEU A 333 -74.80 19.64 12.10
CA LEU A 333 -75.33 20.64 13.04
C LEU A 333 -76.41 21.52 12.40
N LEU A 334 -76.22 21.95 11.14
CA LEU A 334 -77.24 22.69 10.40
C LEU A 334 -78.48 21.84 10.05
N ARG A 335 -78.34 20.52 9.86
CA ARG A 335 -79.48 19.61 9.69
C ARG A 335 -80.22 19.45 11.00
N ASP A 336 -79.52 19.30 12.11
CA ASP A 336 -80.10 19.14 13.44
C ASP A 336 -80.82 20.42 13.88
N ALA A 337 -80.19 21.59 13.72
CA ALA A 337 -80.84 22.87 13.95
C ALA A 337 -82.08 23.08 13.04
N ARG A 338 -82.06 22.53 11.82
CA ARG A 338 -83.24 22.54 10.93
C ARG A 338 -84.31 21.58 11.41
N THR A 339 -83.98 20.37 11.86
CA THR A 339 -84.96 19.41 12.37
C THR A 339 -85.59 19.92 13.67
N GLU A 340 -84.80 20.50 14.57
CA GLU A 340 -85.28 21.19 15.78
C GLU A 340 -86.19 22.36 15.42
N ARG A 341 -85.76 23.26 14.52
CA ARG A 341 -86.60 24.36 14.06
C ARG A 341 -87.89 23.83 13.42
N HIS A 342 -87.82 22.73 12.67
CA HIS A 342 -88.99 22.09 12.10
C HIS A 342 -89.90 21.45 13.15
N ALA A 343 -89.35 20.88 14.21
CA ALA A 343 -90.09 20.37 15.35
C ALA A 343 -90.82 21.51 16.07
N LEU A 344 -90.11 22.58 16.44
CA LEU A 344 -90.71 23.78 17.03
C LEU A 344 -91.79 24.40 16.14
N LEU A 345 -91.56 24.44 14.82
CA LEU A 345 -92.58 24.90 13.87
C LEU A 345 -93.74 23.91 13.73
N ARG A 346 -93.52 22.59 13.88
CA ARG A 346 -94.60 21.59 13.91
C ARG A 346 -95.42 21.76 15.17
N ASP A 347 -94.81 21.96 16.32
CA ASP A 347 -95.49 22.19 17.60
C ASP A 347 -96.29 23.49 17.56
N ARG A 348 -95.67 24.57 17.08
CA ARG A 348 -96.37 25.85 16.85
C ARG A 348 -97.48 25.73 15.81
N ARG A 349 -97.31 24.88 14.80
CA ARG A 349 -98.38 24.58 13.82
C ARG A 349 -99.42 23.63 14.36
N ALA A 350 -99.11 22.76 15.31
CA ALA A 350 -100.06 21.90 16.00
C ALA A 350 -100.94 22.77 16.89
N MET A 351 -100.34 23.65 17.70
CA MET A 351 -101.07 24.68 18.46
C MET A 351 -101.89 25.59 17.53
N SER A 352 -101.29 26.08 16.43
CA SER A 352 -102.04 26.90 15.47
C SER A 352 -103.07 26.10 14.65
N ARG A 353 -102.97 24.77 14.58
CA ARG A 353 -103.99 23.89 13.99
C ARG A 353 -105.11 23.67 14.99
N GLU A 354 -104.83 23.50 16.27
CA GLU A 354 -105.82 23.53 17.34
C GLU A 354 -106.56 24.88 17.34
N ASP A 355 -105.85 26.01 17.32
CA ASP A 355 -106.43 27.36 17.20
C ASP A 355 -107.23 27.54 15.90
N ARG A 356 -106.77 26.95 14.79
CA ARG A 356 -107.46 27.04 13.49
C ARG A 356 -108.62 26.07 13.36
N ASP A 357 -108.58 24.92 14.01
CA ASP A 357 -109.68 23.97 14.06
C ASP A 357 -110.76 24.50 15.02
N GLU A 358 -110.37 25.20 16.08
CA GLU A 358 -111.24 26.02 16.93
C GLU A 358 -111.82 27.23 16.19
N ALA A 359 -111.02 27.92 15.35
CA ALA A 359 -111.51 28.97 14.47
C ALA A 359 -112.32 28.46 13.25
N ARG A 360 -112.14 27.21 12.82
CA ARG A 360 -112.92 26.57 11.75
C ARG A 360 -114.28 26.10 12.24
N ARG A 361 -114.41 25.75 13.53
CA ARG A 361 -115.72 25.55 14.18
C ARG A 361 -116.60 26.81 14.17
N ARG A 362 -116.04 28.00 13.89
CA ARG A 362 -116.75 29.30 13.87
C ARG A 362 -116.84 29.98 12.49
N LYS A 363 -116.51 29.30 11.38
CA LYS A 363 -116.49 29.94 10.05
C LYS A 363 -117.68 29.54 9.18
N LEU A 364 -118.40 30.56 8.73
CA LEU A 364 -119.56 30.47 7.84
C LEU A 364 -119.19 29.94 6.43
N PRO A 365 -120.11 29.24 5.75
CA PRO A 365 -119.85 28.48 4.51
C PRO A 365 -119.36 29.26 3.29
N SER A 366 -119.46 30.60 3.25
CA SER A 366 -119.17 31.39 2.04
C SER A 366 -117.68 31.57 1.72
N GLU A 367 -116.79 31.37 2.70
CA GLU A 367 -115.32 31.46 2.52
C GLU A 367 -114.69 30.16 1.98
N LEU A 368 -115.41 29.04 2.00
CA LEU A 368 -114.94 27.75 1.46
C LEU A 368 -114.91 27.75 -0.08
N VAL A 369 -115.84 28.44 -0.73
CA VAL A 369 -115.94 28.53 -2.20
C VAL A 369 -114.80 29.37 -2.80
N LYS A 370 -114.46 30.51 -2.18
CA LYS A 370 -113.33 31.36 -2.62
C LYS A 370 -111.97 30.66 -2.51
N ASN A 371 -111.80 29.80 -1.50
CA ASN A 371 -110.57 29.05 -1.29
C ASN A 371 -110.41 27.87 -2.27
N LEU A 372 -111.52 27.27 -2.72
CA LEU A 372 -111.51 26.24 -3.76
C LEU A 372 -111.12 26.81 -5.12
N VAL A 373 -111.62 28.01 -5.48
CA VAL A 373 -111.22 28.72 -6.72
C VAL A 373 -109.72 29.05 -6.70
N ARG A 374 -109.22 29.65 -5.62
CA ARG A 374 -107.77 29.95 -5.46
C ARG A 374 -106.89 28.70 -5.40
N ARG A 375 -107.43 27.54 -5.00
CA ARG A 375 -106.71 26.26 -4.99
C ARG A 375 -106.62 25.68 -6.39
N TRP A 376 -107.68 25.81 -7.18
CA TRP A 376 -107.72 25.40 -8.57
C TRP A 376 -106.78 26.25 -9.45
N GLU A 377 -106.77 27.57 -9.29
CA GLU A 377 -105.84 28.47 -10.00
C GLU A 377 -104.37 28.13 -9.70
N ARG A 378 -104.03 27.87 -8.43
CA ARG A 378 -102.68 27.43 -8.03
C ARG A 378 -102.30 26.07 -8.60
N MET A 379 -103.27 25.17 -8.78
CA MET A 379 -103.06 23.88 -9.42
C MET A 379 -102.77 24.04 -10.91
N GLN A 380 -103.47 24.94 -11.60
CA GLN A 380 -103.21 25.29 -13.00
C GLN A 380 -101.81 25.92 -13.19
N SER A 381 -101.41 26.86 -12.33
CA SER A 381 -100.06 27.43 -12.39
C SER A 381 -98.94 26.40 -12.13
N ARG A 382 -99.19 25.38 -11.29
CA ARG A 382 -98.24 24.29 -11.07
C ARG A 382 -98.09 23.40 -12.30
N LEU A 383 -99.18 23.08 -12.98
CA LEU A 383 -99.14 22.29 -14.21
C LEU A 383 -98.40 23.05 -15.32
N GLN A 384 -98.60 24.36 -15.47
CA GLN A 384 -97.82 25.18 -16.40
C GLN A 384 -96.33 25.23 -16.03
N CYS A 385 -95.99 25.35 -14.75
CA CYS A 385 -94.59 25.34 -14.30
C CYS A 385 -93.95 23.95 -14.51
N GLN A 386 -94.70 22.87 -14.35
CA GLN A 386 -94.24 21.51 -14.59
C GLN A 386 -93.96 21.25 -16.08
N ARG A 387 -94.80 21.78 -17.00
CA ARG A 387 -94.51 21.74 -18.44
C ARG A 387 -93.22 22.49 -18.79
N ARG A 388 -93.03 23.72 -18.28
CA ARG A 388 -91.77 24.47 -18.49
C ARG A 388 -90.55 23.73 -17.95
N ARG A 389 -90.67 23.03 -16.82
CA ARG A 389 -89.57 22.20 -16.26
C ARG A 389 -89.26 21.00 -17.14
N GLN A 390 -90.28 20.33 -17.68
CA GLN A 390 -90.09 19.22 -18.62
C GLN A 390 -89.39 19.70 -19.89
N GLU A 391 -89.80 20.83 -20.46
CA GLU A 391 -89.13 21.44 -21.63
C GLU A 391 -87.66 21.77 -21.35
N THR A 392 -87.36 22.40 -20.20
CA THR A 392 -85.95 22.69 -19.82
C THR A 392 -85.13 21.44 -19.56
N ALA A 393 -85.74 20.37 -19.04
CA ALA A 393 -85.04 19.10 -18.79
C ALA A 393 -84.67 18.39 -20.09
N VAL A 394 -85.55 18.43 -21.11
CA VAL A 394 -85.27 17.88 -22.43
C VAL A 394 -84.11 18.63 -23.09
N LEU A 395 -84.12 19.96 -23.08
CA LEU A 395 -83.02 20.77 -23.61
C LEU A 395 -81.68 20.52 -22.90
N GLN A 396 -81.69 20.34 -21.57
CA GLN A 396 -80.49 19.99 -20.81
C GLN A 396 -79.98 18.59 -21.14
N GLN A 397 -80.88 17.63 -21.39
CA GLN A 397 -80.52 16.28 -21.76
C GLN A 397 -79.87 16.23 -23.15
N GLU A 398 -80.37 17.01 -24.12
CA GLU A 398 -79.78 17.14 -25.45
C GLU A 398 -78.39 17.78 -25.39
N LEU A 399 -78.23 18.85 -24.61
CA LEU A 399 -76.95 19.52 -24.45
C LEU A 399 -75.93 18.64 -23.71
N ALA A 400 -76.38 17.81 -22.77
CA ALA A 400 -75.55 16.80 -22.12
C ALA A 400 -75.11 15.69 -23.09
N LYS A 401 -76.01 15.23 -23.98
CA LYS A 401 -75.67 14.26 -25.03
C LYS A 401 -74.62 14.83 -26.00
N GLN A 402 -74.77 16.09 -26.43
CA GLN A 402 -73.78 16.77 -27.29
C GLN A 402 -72.41 16.89 -26.61
N ARG A 403 -72.37 17.26 -25.31
CA ARG A 403 -71.12 17.31 -24.55
C ARG A 403 -70.47 15.94 -24.36
N ALA A 404 -71.27 14.89 -24.19
CA ALA A 404 -70.76 13.52 -24.09
C ALA A 404 -70.15 13.06 -25.43
N ALA A 405 -70.82 13.34 -26.56
CA ALA A 405 -70.29 13.04 -27.89
C ALA A 405 -68.96 13.75 -28.15
N ALA A 406 -68.87 15.06 -27.86
CA ALA A 406 -67.63 15.82 -28.02
C ALA A 406 -66.46 15.29 -27.15
N ARG A 407 -66.75 14.76 -25.95
CA ARG A 407 -65.73 14.12 -25.10
C ARG A 407 -65.21 12.81 -25.70
N VAL A 408 -66.09 12.02 -26.32
CA VAL A 408 -65.71 10.77 -26.98
C VAL A 408 -64.84 11.08 -28.21
N GLU A 409 -65.23 12.05 -29.04
CA GLU A 409 -64.43 12.49 -30.20
C GLU A 409 -63.05 13.00 -29.77
N PHE A 410 -62.97 13.83 -28.73
CA PHE A 410 -61.70 14.32 -28.22
C PHE A 410 -60.82 13.20 -27.66
N ALA A 411 -61.42 12.20 -26.99
CA ALA A 411 -60.70 11.03 -26.51
C ALA A 411 -60.15 10.18 -27.67
N GLN A 412 -60.92 10.01 -28.75
CA GLN A 412 -60.49 9.31 -29.96
C GLN A 412 -59.34 10.04 -30.66
N GLN A 413 -59.42 11.37 -30.82
CA GLN A 413 -58.33 12.18 -31.37
C GLN A 413 -57.05 12.06 -30.55
N ARG A 414 -57.16 12.11 -29.22
CA ARG A 414 -56.01 11.96 -28.32
C ARG A 414 -55.41 10.55 -28.36
N ALA A 415 -56.24 9.52 -28.55
CA ALA A 415 -55.77 8.14 -28.74
C ALA A 415 -55.02 7.99 -30.06
N ALA A 416 -55.55 8.54 -31.17
CA ALA A 416 -54.89 8.55 -32.47
C ALA A 416 -53.52 9.25 -32.42
N ALA A 417 -53.45 10.43 -31.79
CA ALA A 417 -52.19 11.16 -31.61
C ALA A 417 -51.13 10.38 -30.82
N LYS A 418 -51.57 9.59 -29.81
CA LYS A 418 -50.65 8.71 -29.06
C LYS A 418 -50.11 7.56 -29.90
N VAL A 419 -50.93 7.00 -30.81
CA VAL A 419 -50.50 5.94 -31.72
C VAL A 419 -49.47 6.48 -32.72
N GLU A 420 -49.70 7.67 -33.30
CA GLU A 420 -48.71 8.33 -34.16
C GLU A 420 -47.40 8.62 -33.43
N LEU A 421 -47.45 9.15 -32.20
CA LEU A 421 -46.24 9.40 -31.41
C LEU A 421 -45.44 8.12 -31.15
N ARG A 422 -46.12 6.99 -30.90
CA ARG A 422 -45.45 5.69 -30.74
C ARG A 422 -44.81 5.23 -32.05
N ARG A 423 -45.50 5.38 -33.17
CA ARG A 423 -44.96 5.06 -34.50
C ARG A 423 -43.70 5.89 -34.81
N CYS A 424 -43.77 7.21 -34.64
CA CYS A 424 -42.61 8.10 -34.84
C CYS A 424 -41.43 7.74 -33.93
N ARG A 425 -41.70 7.29 -32.70
CA ARG A 425 -40.66 6.84 -31.76
C ARG A 425 -40.00 5.55 -32.25
N VAL A 426 -40.77 4.56 -32.69
CA VAL A 426 -40.25 3.30 -33.23
C VAL A 426 -39.39 3.59 -34.48
N GLU A 427 -39.89 4.40 -35.41
CA GLU A 427 -39.13 4.79 -36.62
C GLU A 427 -37.80 5.51 -36.26
N ARG A 428 -37.80 6.36 -35.22
CA ARG A 428 -36.58 7.03 -34.74
C ARG A 428 -35.61 6.04 -34.07
N GLU A 429 -36.11 5.09 -33.29
CA GLU A 429 -35.30 4.03 -32.67
C GLU A 429 -34.71 3.08 -33.73
N GLU A 430 -35.46 2.74 -34.77
CA GLU A 430 -34.97 1.95 -35.92
C GLU A 430 -33.90 2.69 -36.70
N ARG A 431 -34.09 3.99 -37.00
CA ARG A 431 -33.04 4.82 -37.63
C ARG A 431 -31.79 4.91 -36.76
N TRP A 432 -31.94 5.10 -35.45
CA TRP A 432 -30.81 5.14 -34.52
C TRP A 432 -30.08 3.80 -34.47
N ARG A 433 -30.80 2.68 -34.44
CA ARG A 433 -30.22 1.33 -34.50
C ARG A 433 -29.52 1.08 -35.82
N TRP A 434 -30.11 1.51 -36.94
CA TRP A 434 -29.49 1.43 -38.26
C TRP A 434 -28.17 2.20 -38.28
N MET A 435 -28.15 3.47 -37.86
CA MET A 435 -26.92 4.28 -37.80
C MET A 435 -25.83 3.74 -36.85
N ASN A 436 -26.21 2.98 -35.81
CA ASN A 436 -25.28 2.44 -34.81
C ASN A 436 -25.03 0.93 -34.95
N ARG A 437 -25.34 0.32 -36.10
CA ARG A 437 -24.90 -1.06 -36.36
C ARG A 437 -23.38 -1.09 -36.42
N ARG A 438 -22.77 -1.93 -35.57
CA ARG A 438 -21.31 -2.14 -35.51
C ARG A 438 -20.70 -2.72 -36.80
N GLU A 439 -21.54 -3.16 -37.72
CA GLU A 439 -21.17 -3.73 -39.02
C GLU A 439 -21.25 -2.72 -40.18
N LEU A 440 -21.68 -1.47 -39.93
CA LEU A 440 -21.57 -0.41 -40.94
C LEU A 440 -20.10 -0.04 -41.11
N THR A 441 -19.49 -0.57 -42.18
CA THR A 441 -18.15 -0.16 -42.56
C THR A 441 -18.22 1.23 -43.23
N MET A 442 -17.13 2.00 -43.16
CA MET A 442 -17.04 3.31 -43.85
C MET A 442 -17.32 3.22 -45.36
N ALA A 443 -17.18 2.03 -45.97
CA ALA A 443 -17.52 1.76 -47.36
C ALA A 443 -19.04 1.82 -47.63
N ASP A 444 -19.87 1.43 -46.66
CA ASP A 444 -21.34 1.45 -46.76
C ASP A 444 -21.91 2.86 -46.58
N LEU A 445 -21.25 3.70 -45.76
CA LEU A 445 -21.67 5.09 -45.51
C LEU A 445 -21.29 6.05 -46.65
N LEU A 446 -20.20 5.77 -47.37
CA LEU A 446 -19.75 6.64 -48.46
C LEU A 446 -20.43 6.35 -49.80
N GLY A 447 -21.20 5.26 -49.89
CA GLY A 447 -21.77 4.78 -51.14
C GLY A 447 -20.66 4.35 -52.11
N GLN A 448 -20.89 3.31 -52.87
CA GLN A 448 -20.09 3.06 -54.06
C GLN A 448 -20.33 4.23 -55.04
N ARG A 449 -19.53 5.30 -54.92
CA ARG A 449 -19.26 6.20 -56.05
C ARG A 449 -18.44 5.37 -57.03
N ALA A 450 -19.17 4.61 -57.84
CA ALA A 450 -18.64 3.96 -59.03
C ALA A 450 -17.99 5.03 -59.91
N LEU A 451 -16.79 4.67 -60.39
CA LEU A 451 -16.16 5.23 -61.57
C LEU A 451 -17.05 5.09 -62.80
#